data_AF-Q8GU35-F1
#
_entry.id   AF-Q8GU35-F1
#
_cell.length_a   1.000
_cell.length_b   1.000
_cell.length_c   1.000
_cell.angle_alpha   90.00
_cell.angle_beta   90.00
_cell.angle_gamma   90.00
#
_symmetry.space_group_name_H-M   'P 1'
#
loop_
_entity.id
_entity.type
_entity.pdbx_description
1 polymer ?
#
loop_
_entity_poly.entity_id
_entity_poly.type
_entity_poly.pdbx_seq_one_letter_code
_entity_poly.pdbx_strand_id
1 'polypeptide(L)'
;MASYDWRLTFQNTEVRDQSLSRLKSTIESMVRTSGNMAVVIPHSMGSLYFLHFLKWVEAPAPMGGGGGPDWVARHIKATMNIAGPFLGVPKAFAGIFSAEAKDIAVARAIAPGVLDNDIFGLQTLQYIMKVTRTWDSCLSMLPKGGKTIWGDASWSPEEGYDCSTKKSDDAADGLVKGQTESGVQVGAHGKPSAHYGRMVAFGKEAAAMSHGVIVNRKKEIKTPTNTTLRNTTACGDVWTEYQELTWDDVEEIASREIFNADDLVEVLRKVAPKLMARGEDNWSFNIADDPSDEKYQHYRYWANLLETTLPNAPDMEVYCLYGVGIPTERSYIYKVSPSADNCYIPFRIDTSADGGSEACLKGGVQFVDGDETVPALSAGYLCHAPWKGKTKFNPGGSPSYVREYKHAPPSNLLEGRGTQSGAHVDIMGNFALIEDILKVAAGMTGEDIGGNRIFSDLRVWSERIKLKL
;
A
#
# COMPACT_ATOMS: atom_id res chain seq x y z
N MET A 1 8.86 7.10 22.85
CA MET A 1 8.88 6.83 21.40
C MET A 1 9.77 5.62 21.17
N ALA A 2 9.31 4.62 20.42
CA ALA A 2 10.10 3.42 20.13
C ALA A 2 10.60 3.47 18.68
N SER A 3 11.91 3.62 18.51
CA SER A 3 12.56 3.66 17.20
C SER A 3 13.14 2.30 16.82
N TYR A 4 13.15 1.99 15.53
CA TYR A 4 13.76 0.79 14.95
C TYR A 4 14.40 1.12 13.59
N ASP A 5 15.31 0.27 13.10
CA ASP A 5 15.84 0.41 11.75
C ASP A 5 14.79 -0.03 10.74
N TRP A 6 14.11 0.96 10.17
CA TRP A 6 13.03 0.77 9.21
C TRP A 6 13.46 0.18 7.88
N ARG A 7 14.75 -0.06 7.63
CA ARG A 7 15.24 -0.70 6.39
C ARG A 7 15.19 -2.22 6.45
N LEU A 8 15.20 -2.79 7.65
CA LEU A 8 15.26 -4.24 7.87
C LEU A 8 13.86 -4.87 7.89
N THR A 9 13.81 -6.19 7.67
CA THR A 9 12.62 -6.97 8.01
C THR A 9 12.33 -6.92 9.50
N PHE A 10 11.06 -7.03 9.89
CA PHE A 10 10.65 -6.83 11.28
C PHE A 10 11.35 -7.83 12.22
N GLN A 11 11.43 -9.10 11.84
CA GLN A 11 12.17 -10.10 12.62
C GLN A 11 13.68 -9.78 12.70
N ASN A 12 14.29 -9.28 11.62
CA ASN A 12 15.72 -8.94 11.64
C ASN A 12 16.03 -7.73 12.52
N THR A 13 15.07 -6.83 12.78
CA THR A 13 15.25 -5.78 13.80
C THR A 13 15.38 -6.35 15.22
N GLU A 14 14.77 -7.51 15.48
CA GLU A 14 14.95 -8.22 16.74
C GLU A 14 16.30 -8.94 16.76
N VAL A 15 16.62 -9.72 15.72
CA VAL A 15 17.89 -10.46 15.65
C VAL A 15 19.10 -9.53 15.78
N ARG A 16 19.11 -8.41 15.04
CA ARG A 16 20.24 -7.48 15.01
C ARG A 16 20.27 -6.53 16.21
N ASP A 17 19.12 -5.93 16.53
CA ASP A 17 19.07 -4.80 17.45
C ASP A 17 18.28 -5.07 18.73
N GLN A 18 17.58 -6.21 18.85
CA GLN A 18 16.66 -6.49 19.96
C GLN A 18 15.52 -5.45 20.08
N SER A 19 15.07 -4.92 18.93
CA SER A 19 14.07 -3.84 18.89
C SER A 19 12.71 -4.24 19.43
N LEU A 20 12.24 -5.47 19.19
CA LEU A 20 10.96 -5.97 19.70
C LEU A 20 11.07 -6.24 21.21
N SER A 21 12.19 -6.79 21.67
CA SER A 21 12.49 -7.00 23.10
C SER A 21 12.54 -5.69 23.89
N ARG A 22 13.15 -4.63 23.33
CA ARG A 22 13.13 -3.29 23.93
C ARG A 22 11.73 -2.69 23.98
N LEU A 23 10.94 -2.87 22.92
CA LEU A 23 9.55 -2.41 22.87
C LEU A 23 8.72 -3.11 23.96
N LYS A 24 8.82 -4.44 24.07
CA LYS A 24 8.19 -5.23 25.14
C LYS A 24 8.55 -4.69 26.52
N SER A 25 9.84 -4.55 26.82
CA SER A 25 10.33 -4.06 28.12
C SER A 25 9.82 -2.65 28.44
N THR A 26 9.74 -1.78 27.43
CA THR A 26 9.22 -0.41 27.58
C THR A 26 7.74 -0.43 27.95
N ILE A 27 6.93 -1.23 27.26
CA ILE A 27 5.49 -1.35 27.55
C ILE A 27 5.28 -1.94 28.95
N GLU A 28 5.95 -3.03 29.29
CA GLU A 28 5.84 -3.66 30.61
C GLU A 28 6.25 -2.71 31.73
N SER A 29 7.29 -1.91 31.53
CA SER A 29 7.72 -0.88 32.48
C SER A 29 6.63 0.19 32.65
N MET A 30 6.10 0.72 31.55
CA MET A 30 5.07 1.76 31.57
C MET A 30 3.77 1.29 32.24
N VAL A 31 3.33 0.07 31.95
CA VAL A 31 2.13 -0.51 32.57
C VAL A 31 2.36 -0.76 34.06
N ARG A 32 3.53 -1.29 34.45
CA ARG A 32 3.87 -1.50 35.86
C ARG A 32 3.91 -0.20 36.66
N THR A 33 4.46 0.87 36.08
CA THR A 33 4.61 2.16 36.76
C THR A 33 3.31 2.95 36.83
N SER A 34 2.50 2.93 35.76
CA SER A 34 1.25 3.70 35.71
C SER A 34 0.05 2.97 36.31
N GLY A 35 0.11 1.64 36.41
CA GLY A 35 -1.03 0.79 36.78
C GLY A 35 -2.10 0.67 35.68
N ASN A 36 -1.87 1.25 34.50
CA ASN A 36 -2.82 1.28 33.38
C ASN A 36 -2.22 0.62 32.14
N MET A 37 -3.07 0.00 31.32
CA MET A 37 -2.67 -0.58 30.04
C MET A 37 -2.23 0.51 29.04
N ALA A 38 -1.33 0.16 28.12
CA ALA A 38 -0.76 1.08 27.16
C ALA A 38 -1.71 1.43 26.01
N VAL A 39 -1.76 2.70 25.62
CA VAL A 39 -2.27 3.14 24.30
C VAL A 39 -1.07 3.29 23.36
N VAL A 40 -1.10 2.59 22.23
CA VAL A 40 0.01 2.59 21.27
C VAL A 40 -0.42 3.29 19.99
N ILE A 41 0.41 4.21 19.48
CA ILE A 41 0.11 5.06 18.34
C ILE A 41 1.14 4.80 17.23
N PRO A 42 1.01 3.70 16.46
CA PRO A 42 1.87 3.48 15.31
C PRO A 42 1.42 4.33 14.11
N HIS A 43 2.38 4.72 13.26
CA HIS A 43 2.13 5.49 12.04
C HIS A 43 2.68 4.74 10.81
N SER A 44 1.94 4.78 9.71
CA SER A 44 2.36 4.22 8.42
C SER A 44 2.80 2.75 8.55
N MET A 45 3.95 2.38 7.98
CA MET A 45 4.58 1.05 8.11
C MET A 45 4.75 0.61 9.58
N GLY A 46 4.85 1.53 10.52
CA GLY A 46 4.88 1.24 11.96
C GLY A 46 3.63 0.49 12.44
N SER A 47 2.49 0.63 11.76
CA SER A 47 1.26 -0.11 12.08
C SER A 47 1.42 -1.60 11.78
N LEU A 48 2.06 -1.93 10.64
CA LEU A 48 2.41 -3.32 10.30
C LEU A 48 3.44 -3.88 11.27
N TYR A 49 4.45 -3.07 11.64
CA TYR A 49 5.48 -3.44 12.60
C TYR A 49 4.88 -3.75 13.98
N PHE A 50 3.94 -2.92 14.45
CA PHE A 50 3.31 -3.13 15.75
C PHE A 50 2.38 -4.35 15.75
N LEU A 51 1.65 -4.62 14.68
CA LEU A 51 0.84 -5.83 14.57
C LEU A 51 1.70 -7.09 14.51
N HIS A 52 2.85 -7.04 13.82
CA HIS A 52 3.87 -8.09 13.91
C HIS A 52 4.37 -8.27 15.35
N PHE A 53 4.63 -7.17 16.06
CA PHE A 53 5.02 -7.21 17.47
C PHE A 53 3.98 -7.91 18.35
N LEU A 54 2.68 -7.69 18.12
CA LEU A 54 1.62 -8.37 18.90
C LEU A 54 1.69 -9.90 18.74
N LYS A 55 1.93 -10.41 17.53
CA LYS A 55 2.14 -11.85 17.32
C LYS A 55 3.46 -12.33 17.91
N TRP A 56 4.53 -11.57 17.69
CA TRP A 56 5.85 -11.89 18.21
C TRP A 56 5.84 -11.99 19.73
N VAL A 57 5.23 -11.05 20.44
CA VAL A 57 5.27 -11.03 21.92
C VAL A 57 4.47 -12.18 22.54
N GLU A 58 3.39 -12.63 21.90
CA GLU A 58 2.62 -13.80 22.35
C GLU A 58 3.34 -15.12 22.04
N ALA A 59 4.10 -15.17 20.94
CA ALA A 59 4.76 -16.38 20.48
C ALA A 59 5.87 -16.86 21.45
N PRO A 60 6.06 -18.19 21.60
CA PRO A 60 7.12 -18.74 22.46
C PRO A 60 8.54 -18.37 22.00
N ALA A 61 9.44 -18.22 22.97
CA ALA A 61 10.87 -18.13 22.70
C ALA A 61 11.40 -19.45 22.10
N PRO A 62 12.44 -19.44 21.25
CA PRO A 62 13.27 -18.27 20.89
C PRO A 62 12.77 -17.46 19.68
N MET A 63 11.70 -17.90 18.99
CA MET A 63 11.21 -17.20 17.80
C MET A 63 10.47 -15.90 18.16
N GLY A 64 9.61 -15.99 19.19
CA GLY A 64 8.84 -14.88 19.75
C GLY A 64 9.40 -14.36 21.06
N GLY A 65 8.70 -13.38 21.62
CA GLY A 65 9.05 -12.67 22.85
C GLY A 65 8.65 -13.38 24.13
N GLY A 66 7.94 -14.52 24.07
CA GLY A 66 7.62 -15.34 25.25
C GLY A 66 6.78 -14.63 26.32
N GLY A 67 5.94 -13.66 25.93
CA GLY A 67 4.99 -13.00 26.82
C GLY A 67 3.76 -13.85 27.17
N GLY A 68 3.47 -14.86 26.33
CA GLY A 68 2.30 -15.72 26.44
C GLY A 68 1.04 -15.12 25.81
N PRO A 69 -0.03 -15.92 25.63
CA PRO A 69 -1.24 -15.53 24.91
C PRO A 69 -2.01 -14.39 25.57
N ASP A 70 -1.87 -14.21 26.89
CA ASP A 70 -2.55 -13.15 27.64
C ASP A 70 -1.68 -11.89 27.78
N TRP A 71 -0.54 -11.81 27.09
CA TRP A 71 0.32 -10.63 27.20
C TRP A 71 -0.39 -9.39 26.67
N VAL A 72 -1.04 -9.47 25.51
CA VAL A 72 -1.71 -8.31 24.91
C VAL A 72 -2.88 -7.85 25.77
N ALA A 73 -3.71 -8.78 26.25
CA ALA A 73 -4.87 -8.47 27.09
C ALA A 73 -4.51 -7.77 28.42
N ARG A 74 -3.30 -7.97 28.93
CA ARG A 74 -2.77 -7.28 30.13
C ARG A 74 -1.96 -6.02 29.81
N HIS A 75 -1.42 -5.99 28.60
CA HIS A 75 -0.56 -5.03 27.92
C HIS A 75 -1.24 -3.73 27.47
N ILE A 76 -2.25 -3.92 26.62
CA ILE A 76 -2.59 -2.97 25.57
C ILE A 76 -4.07 -2.62 25.69
N LYS A 77 -4.35 -1.33 25.94
CA LYS A 77 -5.70 -0.78 25.96
C LYS A 77 -6.21 -0.56 24.54
N ALA A 78 -5.39 0.08 23.71
CA ALA A 78 -5.78 0.47 22.37
C ALA A 78 -4.58 0.58 21.42
N THR A 79 -4.85 0.30 20.14
CA THR A 79 -3.93 0.56 19.02
C THR A 79 -4.52 1.63 18.10
N MET A 80 -3.92 2.81 18.12
CA MET A 80 -4.32 3.99 17.36
C MET A 80 -3.53 4.05 16.06
N ASN A 81 -3.81 3.17 15.10
CA ASN A 81 -3.03 3.04 13.87
C ASN A 81 -3.29 4.21 12.93
N ILE A 82 -2.32 5.10 12.79
CA ILE A 82 -2.39 6.25 11.90
C ILE A 82 -1.89 5.85 10.51
N ALA A 83 -2.73 5.98 9.50
CA ALA A 83 -2.40 5.76 8.09
C ALA A 83 -1.73 4.40 7.81
N GLY A 84 -2.19 3.33 8.47
CA GLY A 84 -1.62 2.00 8.33
C GLY A 84 -1.86 1.40 6.93
N PRO A 85 -0.82 1.03 6.16
CA PRO A 85 -0.98 0.42 4.84
C PRO A 85 -1.28 -1.08 4.96
N PHE A 86 -2.40 -1.44 5.56
CA PHE A 86 -2.69 -2.82 5.98
C PHE A 86 -2.73 -3.81 4.81
N LEU A 87 -3.28 -3.38 3.67
CA LEU A 87 -3.29 -4.18 2.43
C LEU A 87 -2.07 -3.89 1.54
N GLY A 88 -1.15 -3.02 1.96
CA GLY A 88 -0.05 -2.51 1.14
C GLY A 88 -0.43 -1.29 0.31
N VAL A 89 0.53 -0.74 -0.45
CA VAL A 89 0.36 0.42 -1.32
C VAL A 89 0.91 0.13 -2.71
N PRO A 90 0.19 0.46 -3.79
CA PRO A 90 0.68 0.31 -5.17
C PRO A 90 2.01 1.05 -5.41
N LYS A 91 2.22 2.18 -4.72
CA LYS A 91 3.45 2.97 -4.74
C LYS A 91 4.70 2.18 -4.34
N ALA A 92 4.59 1.19 -3.46
CA ALA A 92 5.71 0.35 -3.06
C ALA A 92 6.23 -0.47 -4.25
N PHE A 93 5.34 -0.98 -5.10
CA PHE A 93 5.72 -1.67 -6.33
C PHE A 93 6.45 -0.73 -7.29
N ALA A 94 5.88 0.45 -7.59
CA ALA A 94 6.49 1.40 -8.51
C ALA A 94 7.90 1.83 -8.07
N GLY A 95 8.09 2.07 -6.76
CA GLY A 95 9.41 2.38 -6.19
C GLY A 95 10.45 1.27 -6.39
N ILE A 96 10.08 0.00 -6.26
CA ILE A 96 10.99 -1.14 -6.47
C ILE A 96 11.21 -1.42 -7.98
N PHE A 97 10.15 -1.27 -8.77
CA PHE A 97 10.11 -1.63 -10.17
C PHE A 97 10.85 -0.62 -11.05
N SER A 98 10.62 0.68 -10.89
CA SER A 98 11.18 1.71 -11.77
C SER A 98 11.93 2.82 -11.04
N ALA A 99 11.94 2.81 -9.70
CA ALA A 99 12.36 3.94 -8.87
C ALA A 99 11.60 5.25 -9.18
N GLU A 100 10.43 5.15 -9.83
CA GLU A 100 9.54 6.28 -10.08
C GLU A 100 8.38 6.27 -9.08
N ALA A 101 8.22 7.40 -8.39
CA ALA A 101 6.96 7.79 -7.75
C ALA A 101 6.39 9.00 -8.51
N LYS A 102 5.13 9.36 -8.24
CA LYS A 102 4.48 10.55 -8.83
C LYS A 102 5.39 11.79 -8.82
N ASP A 103 6.09 12.07 -7.72
CA ASP A 103 6.93 13.28 -7.60
C ASP A 103 8.11 13.30 -8.58
N ILE A 104 8.64 12.12 -8.95
CA ILE A 104 9.71 11.95 -9.94
C ILE A 104 9.14 11.96 -11.37
N ALA A 105 7.98 11.32 -11.58
CA ALA A 105 7.30 11.27 -12.88
C ALA A 105 6.74 12.63 -13.31
N VAL A 106 6.16 13.38 -12.37
CA VAL A 106 5.64 14.74 -12.57
C VAL A 106 6.78 15.73 -12.74
N ALA A 107 7.88 15.61 -11.97
CA ALA A 107 9.07 16.44 -12.20
C ALA A 107 9.66 16.23 -13.61
N ARG A 108 9.67 14.99 -14.13
CA ARG A 108 10.03 14.70 -15.54
C ARG A 108 9.07 15.31 -16.55
N ALA A 109 7.77 15.32 -16.27
CA ALA A 109 6.76 15.84 -17.19
C ALA A 109 6.75 17.39 -17.27
N ILE A 110 6.97 18.07 -16.14
CA ILE A 110 6.97 19.54 -16.05
C ILE A 110 8.30 20.12 -16.57
N ALA A 111 9.40 19.41 -16.34
CA ALA A 111 10.71 19.82 -16.80
C ALA A 111 11.45 18.60 -17.38
N PRO A 112 11.14 18.22 -18.64
CA PRO A 112 11.80 17.11 -19.33
C PRO A 112 13.31 17.24 -19.20
N GLY A 113 13.83 18.47 -19.34
CA GLY A 113 15.25 18.79 -19.22
C GLY A 113 15.75 19.25 -17.85
N VAL A 114 15.08 19.06 -16.72
CA VAL A 114 15.69 19.32 -15.37
C VAL A 114 16.02 18.01 -14.66
N LEU A 115 15.34 16.92 -15.04
CA LEU A 115 15.74 15.55 -14.71
C LEU A 115 16.46 14.86 -15.88
N ASP A 116 16.18 15.23 -17.15
CA ASP A 116 16.96 14.74 -18.31
C ASP A 116 18.07 15.71 -18.77
N ASN A 117 18.18 16.95 -18.25
CA ASN A 117 19.44 17.72 -18.37
C ASN A 117 20.12 17.88 -17.01
N ASP A 118 21.25 17.22 -16.87
CA ASP A 118 22.52 17.85 -16.48
C ASP A 118 22.53 18.83 -15.31
N ILE A 119 21.84 18.51 -14.20
CA ILE A 119 22.27 19.06 -12.91
C ILE A 119 23.33 18.16 -12.27
N PHE A 120 23.46 16.87 -12.66
CA PHE A 120 24.54 16.03 -12.13
C PHE A 120 25.15 14.95 -13.05
N GLY A 121 24.67 14.67 -14.27
CA GLY A 121 25.29 13.63 -15.12
C GLY A 121 25.42 12.24 -14.45
N LEU A 122 24.64 11.98 -13.40
CA LEU A 122 24.73 10.79 -12.55
C LEU A 122 23.52 9.90 -12.78
N GLN A 123 23.76 8.60 -12.74
CA GLN A 123 22.80 7.48 -12.78
C GLN A 123 21.89 7.47 -11.51
N THR A 124 21.28 8.61 -11.16
CA THR A 124 20.62 8.85 -9.87
C THR A 124 19.47 7.89 -9.60
N LEU A 125 18.60 7.63 -10.58
CA LEU A 125 17.50 6.66 -10.41
C LEU A 125 18.01 5.23 -10.26
N GLN A 126 19.09 4.89 -10.96
CA GLN A 126 19.73 3.58 -10.87
C GLN A 126 20.39 3.42 -9.48
N TYR A 127 21.02 4.47 -8.94
CA TYR A 127 21.53 4.48 -7.57
C TYR A 127 20.41 4.37 -6.54
N ILE A 128 19.34 5.15 -6.69
CA ILE A 128 18.16 5.08 -5.83
C ILE A 128 17.60 3.66 -5.85
N MET A 129 17.38 3.08 -7.04
CA MET A 129 16.91 1.71 -7.19
C MET A 129 17.85 0.71 -6.52
N LYS A 130 19.16 0.81 -6.78
CA LYS A 130 20.18 -0.08 -6.20
C LYS A 130 20.11 -0.05 -4.67
N VAL A 131 19.99 1.14 -4.06
CA VAL A 131 19.91 1.31 -2.61
C VAL A 131 18.57 0.85 -2.06
N THR A 132 17.44 1.28 -2.64
CA THR A 132 16.10 0.89 -2.18
C THR A 132 15.90 -0.62 -2.26
N ARG A 133 16.47 -1.30 -3.26
CA ARG A 133 16.45 -2.78 -3.35
C ARG A 133 17.35 -3.48 -2.32
N THR A 134 18.04 -2.76 -1.45
CA THR A 134 18.69 -3.30 -0.24
C THR A 134 17.82 -3.19 1.01
N TRP A 135 16.71 -2.45 0.95
CA TRP A 135 15.81 -2.26 2.08
C TRP A 135 14.67 -3.27 2.03
N ASP A 136 14.87 -4.40 2.69
CA ASP A 136 13.94 -5.54 2.64
C ASP A 136 12.57 -5.19 3.23
N SER A 137 12.47 -4.15 4.05
CA SER A 137 11.20 -3.63 4.60
C SER A 137 10.25 -3.07 3.55
N CYS A 138 10.74 -2.62 2.40
CA CYS A 138 9.89 -2.09 1.33
C CYS A 138 8.88 -3.12 0.84
N LEU A 139 9.23 -4.41 0.91
CA LEU A 139 8.35 -5.51 0.55
C LEU A 139 7.17 -5.68 1.51
N SER A 140 7.29 -5.24 2.77
CA SER A 140 6.19 -5.28 3.74
C SER A 140 4.98 -4.46 3.30
N MET A 141 5.18 -3.49 2.39
CA MET A 141 4.15 -2.59 1.90
C MET A 141 3.67 -2.94 0.48
N LEU A 142 4.13 -4.05 -0.11
CA LEU A 142 3.55 -4.51 -1.37
C LEU A 142 2.05 -4.86 -1.19
N PRO A 143 1.23 -4.69 -2.25
CA PRO A 143 -0.15 -5.12 -2.27
C PRO A 143 -0.32 -6.59 -1.83
N LYS A 144 -1.22 -6.83 -0.88
CA LYS A 144 -1.55 -8.15 -0.32
C LYS A 144 -2.97 -8.54 -0.66
N GLY A 145 -3.19 -9.84 -0.78
CA GLY A 145 -4.51 -10.44 -1.02
C GLY A 145 -4.89 -10.57 -2.50
N GLY A 146 -3.93 -10.32 -3.39
CA GLY A 146 -4.06 -10.65 -4.81
C GLY A 146 -5.28 -10.02 -5.48
N LYS A 147 -5.78 -10.72 -6.51
CA LYS A 147 -7.01 -10.33 -7.23
C LYS A 147 -8.26 -10.26 -6.35
N THR A 148 -8.30 -11.01 -5.23
CA THR A 148 -9.46 -11.00 -4.32
C THR A 148 -9.65 -9.65 -3.65
N ILE A 149 -8.56 -8.96 -3.31
CA ILE A 149 -8.60 -7.64 -2.68
C ILE A 149 -8.50 -6.53 -3.70
N TRP A 150 -7.53 -6.59 -4.62
CA TRP A 150 -7.19 -5.47 -5.50
C TRP A 150 -7.92 -5.50 -6.85
N GLY A 151 -8.66 -6.57 -7.13
CA GLY A 151 -9.30 -6.78 -8.41
C GLY A 151 -8.39 -7.36 -9.48
N ASP A 152 -8.94 -7.52 -10.67
CA ASP A 152 -8.24 -8.04 -11.86
C ASP A 152 -8.66 -7.28 -13.13
N ALA A 153 -8.40 -7.85 -14.31
CA ALA A 153 -8.75 -7.23 -15.59
C ALA A 153 -10.26 -6.97 -15.78
N SER A 154 -11.11 -7.58 -14.96
CA SER A 154 -12.57 -7.58 -15.07
C SER A 154 -13.30 -6.85 -13.94
N TRP A 155 -12.66 -6.58 -12.80
CA TRP A 155 -13.33 -5.88 -11.70
C TRP A 155 -12.33 -5.22 -10.75
N SER A 156 -12.80 -4.25 -9.96
CA SER A 156 -12.07 -3.74 -8.78
C SER A 156 -13.01 -3.15 -7.74
N PRO A 157 -12.63 -3.08 -6.45
CA PRO A 157 -13.46 -2.47 -5.43
C PRO A 157 -13.83 -1.02 -5.77
N GLU A 158 -12.87 -0.23 -6.26
CA GLU A 158 -13.01 1.20 -6.55
C GLU A 158 -13.64 1.49 -7.92
N GLU A 159 -14.20 0.49 -8.60
CA GLU A 159 -14.80 0.67 -9.93
C GLU A 159 -15.92 1.72 -9.93
N GLY A 160 -15.85 2.66 -10.87
CA GLY A 160 -16.76 3.80 -10.94
C GLY A 160 -16.44 4.93 -9.97
N TYR A 161 -15.32 4.88 -9.24
CA TYR A 161 -14.82 6.01 -8.46
C TYR A 161 -14.57 7.23 -9.36
N ASP A 162 -15.04 8.38 -8.90
CA ASP A 162 -14.83 9.67 -9.53
C ASP A 162 -13.99 10.57 -8.62
N CYS A 163 -12.92 11.12 -9.18
CA CYS A 163 -11.99 12.05 -8.55
C CYS A 163 -12.33 13.50 -8.85
N SER A 164 -13.42 13.78 -9.57
CA SER A 164 -13.95 15.13 -9.69
C SER A 164 -14.13 15.68 -8.27
N THR A 165 -13.53 16.84 -8.01
CA THR A 165 -13.63 17.49 -6.72
C THR A 165 -15.11 17.72 -6.45
N LYS A 166 -15.70 16.99 -5.51
CA LYS A 166 -17.05 17.28 -5.00
C LYS A 166 -17.01 18.74 -4.53
N LYS A 167 -17.52 19.66 -5.35
CA LYS A 167 -17.79 21.04 -4.90
C LYS A 167 -18.74 20.90 -3.72
N SER A 168 -18.40 21.57 -2.63
CA SER A 168 -19.25 21.69 -1.45
C SER A 168 -20.65 22.14 -1.83
N ASP A 169 -21.63 21.38 -1.35
CA ASP A 169 -23.04 21.68 -1.08
C ASP A 169 -23.92 22.25 -2.22
N ASP A 170 -24.81 21.40 -2.75
CA ASP A 170 -26.26 21.52 -2.53
C ASP A 170 -27.00 20.29 -3.11
N ALA A 171 -28.10 19.93 -2.46
CA ALA A 171 -28.94 18.78 -2.77
C ALA A 171 -29.49 18.80 -4.23
N ALA A 172 -29.49 17.62 -4.88
CA ALA A 172 -30.66 17.05 -5.57
C ALA A 172 -30.28 15.78 -6.36
N ASP A 173 -30.93 14.69 -5.97
CA ASP A 173 -31.69 13.75 -6.81
C ASP A 173 -31.24 13.47 -8.26
N GLY A 174 -31.13 12.18 -8.61
CA GLY A 174 -31.06 11.76 -10.00
C GLY A 174 -30.17 10.53 -10.28
N LEU A 175 -30.64 9.35 -9.88
CA LEU A 175 -30.23 8.09 -10.51
C LEU A 175 -30.60 8.13 -12.00
N VAL A 176 -29.63 8.42 -12.87
CA VAL A 176 -29.78 8.19 -14.31
C VAL A 176 -29.03 6.92 -14.68
N LYS A 177 -29.77 5.80 -14.69
CA LYS A 177 -29.37 4.58 -15.43
C LYS A 177 -29.54 4.85 -16.92
N GLY A 178 -28.48 5.28 -17.59
CA GLY A 178 -28.38 5.27 -19.05
C GLY A 178 -27.67 4.01 -19.51
N GLN A 179 -28.40 2.99 -19.95
CA GLN A 179 -27.83 1.92 -20.79
C GLN A 179 -27.71 2.47 -22.22
N THR A 180 -26.49 2.66 -22.70
CA THR A 180 -26.20 2.83 -24.13
C THR A 180 -25.63 1.52 -24.67
N GLU A 181 -26.11 1.09 -25.84
CA GLU A 181 -25.84 -0.18 -26.55
C GLU A 181 -24.40 -0.37 -27.09
N SER A 182 -23.40 0.18 -26.40
CA SER A 182 -22.00 -0.16 -26.60
C SER A 182 -21.42 -0.52 -25.24
N GLY A 183 -20.84 -1.71 -25.09
CA GLY A 183 -20.36 -2.28 -23.81
C GLY A 183 -19.23 -1.53 -23.08
N VAL A 184 -19.13 -0.21 -23.23
CA VAL A 184 -18.32 0.71 -22.44
C VAL A 184 -19.15 1.13 -21.24
N GLN A 185 -18.75 0.70 -20.03
CA GLN A 185 -19.34 1.28 -18.82
C GLN A 185 -18.89 2.73 -18.69
N VAL A 186 -19.87 3.61 -18.65
CA VAL A 186 -19.68 5.05 -18.56
C VAL A 186 -19.79 5.43 -17.09
N GLY A 187 -18.73 5.98 -16.51
CA GLY A 187 -18.71 6.55 -15.16
C GLY A 187 -19.55 7.82 -15.07
N ALA A 188 -19.51 8.48 -13.90
CA ALA A 188 -20.14 9.79 -13.72
C ALA A 188 -19.69 10.76 -14.82
N HIS A 189 -20.63 11.52 -15.38
CA HIS A 189 -20.40 12.52 -16.43
C HIS A 189 -20.01 12.01 -17.83
N GLY A 190 -20.33 10.77 -18.21
CA GLY A 190 -20.16 10.36 -19.60
C GLY A 190 -18.76 9.85 -19.97
N LYS A 191 -17.85 9.68 -19.00
CA LYS A 191 -16.44 9.27 -19.22
C LYS A 191 -16.25 7.77 -18.99
N PRO A 192 -15.34 7.08 -19.70
CA PRO A 192 -15.05 5.65 -19.44
C PRO A 192 -14.61 5.42 -17.99
N SER A 193 -15.15 4.39 -17.33
CA SER A 193 -14.71 4.03 -15.99
C SER A 193 -13.26 3.54 -15.99
N ALA A 194 -12.49 3.92 -14.98
CA ALA A 194 -11.13 3.44 -14.81
C ALA A 194 -11.11 1.98 -14.30
N HIS A 195 -10.22 1.16 -14.88
CA HIS A 195 -10.06 -0.25 -14.49
C HIS A 195 -8.93 -0.40 -13.45
N TYR A 196 -9.25 -0.16 -12.17
CA TYR A 196 -8.24 -0.16 -11.10
C TYR A 196 -7.65 -1.54 -10.78
N GLY A 197 -8.31 -2.64 -11.17
CA GLY A 197 -7.78 -4.01 -11.02
C GLY A 197 -6.56 -4.30 -11.91
N ARG A 198 -6.34 -3.46 -12.94
CA ARG A 198 -5.11 -3.41 -13.73
C ARG A 198 -4.11 -2.54 -13.00
N MET A 199 -3.44 -3.11 -11.99
CA MET A 199 -2.50 -2.37 -11.14
C MET A 199 -1.31 -1.82 -11.94
N VAL A 200 -0.86 -2.57 -12.94
CA VAL A 200 0.08 -2.09 -13.97
C VAL A 200 -0.45 -2.46 -15.34
N ALA A 201 -0.42 -1.53 -16.28
CA ALA A 201 -0.71 -1.76 -17.69
C ALA A 201 0.43 -1.24 -18.58
N PHE A 202 0.85 -2.00 -19.58
CA PHE A 202 1.81 -1.54 -20.58
C PHE A 202 1.08 -0.92 -21.78
N GLY A 203 1.11 0.41 -21.85
CA GLY A 203 0.44 1.19 -22.90
C GLY A 203 -1.01 1.58 -22.58
N LYS A 204 -1.45 2.71 -23.15
CA LYS A 204 -2.80 3.27 -22.93
C LYS A 204 -3.92 2.37 -23.43
N GLU A 205 -3.69 1.71 -24.57
CA GLU A 205 -4.66 0.80 -25.17
C GLU A 205 -5.00 -0.33 -24.20
N ALA A 206 -3.97 -0.98 -23.65
CA ALA A 206 -4.12 -2.05 -22.66
C ALA A 206 -4.85 -1.56 -21.39
N ALA A 207 -4.54 -0.35 -20.94
CA ALA A 207 -5.21 0.26 -19.79
C ALA A 207 -6.70 0.52 -20.04
N ALA A 208 -7.10 0.88 -21.27
CA ALA A 208 -8.46 1.29 -21.64
C ALA A 208 -9.34 0.17 -22.25
N MET A 209 -8.83 -1.06 -22.41
CA MET A 209 -9.62 -2.17 -22.97
C MET A 209 -10.88 -2.48 -22.15
N SER A 210 -11.95 -2.93 -22.78
CA SER A 210 -13.18 -3.33 -22.08
C SER A 210 -12.97 -4.49 -21.09
N HIS A 211 -13.85 -4.61 -20.10
CA HIS A 211 -13.84 -5.70 -19.12
C HIS A 211 -13.80 -7.08 -19.79
N GLY A 212 -13.00 -8.00 -19.22
CA GLY A 212 -12.94 -9.40 -19.64
C GLY A 212 -12.11 -9.67 -20.91
N VAL A 213 -11.58 -8.64 -21.57
CA VAL A 213 -10.60 -8.82 -22.65
C VAL A 213 -9.25 -9.18 -22.05
N ILE A 214 -9.02 -10.48 -21.87
CA ILE A 214 -7.71 -11.01 -21.50
C ILE A 214 -6.85 -11.04 -22.77
N VAL A 215 -5.92 -10.10 -22.90
CA VAL A 215 -4.93 -10.16 -23.98
C VAL A 215 -3.81 -11.11 -23.56
N ASN A 216 -4.02 -12.40 -23.80
CA ASN A 216 -2.92 -13.36 -23.89
C ASN A 216 -2.26 -13.28 -25.28
N ARG A 217 -1.86 -12.08 -25.72
CA ARG A 217 -0.97 -11.98 -26.87
C ARG A 217 0.42 -12.37 -26.39
N LYS A 218 0.70 -13.68 -26.34
CA LYS A 218 2.07 -14.12 -26.53
C LYS A 218 2.46 -13.65 -27.92
N LYS A 219 3.15 -12.51 -28.03
CA LYS A 219 3.93 -12.25 -29.22
C LYS A 219 4.92 -13.41 -29.31
N GLU A 220 4.88 -14.18 -30.39
CA GLU A 220 5.96 -15.10 -30.70
C GLU A 220 7.24 -14.25 -30.77
N ILE A 221 8.10 -14.41 -29.78
CA ILE A 221 9.43 -13.80 -29.78
C ILE A 221 10.14 -14.38 -31.01
N LYS A 222 10.38 -13.54 -32.01
CA LYS A 222 11.19 -13.91 -33.17
C LYS A 222 12.58 -14.27 -32.63
N THR A 223 13.05 -15.48 -32.94
CA THR A 223 14.35 -16.08 -32.57
C THR A 223 15.07 -15.41 -31.39
N PRO A 224 15.05 -16.02 -30.18
CA PRO A 224 15.63 -15.43 -28.97
C PRO A 224 17.06 -14.98 -29.24
N THR A 225 17.35 -13.71 -28.97
CA THR A 225 18.70 -13.18 -29.13
C THR A 225 19.58 -13.54 -27.94
N ASN A 226 18.99 -13.91 -26.79
CA ASN A 226 19.66 -14.24 -25.52
C ASN A 226 20.74 -13.22 -25.13
N THR A 227 20.63 -11.98 -25.61
CA THR A 227 21.61 -10.94 -25.37
C THR A 227 21.23 -10.24 -24.08
N THR A 228 22.07 -10.37 -23.06
CA THR A 228 21.89 -9.68 -21.79
C THR A 228 22.04 -8.17 -21.97
N LEU A 229 21.26 -7.40 -21.23
CA LEU A 229 21.35 -5.93 -21.22
C LEU A 229 22.75 -5.48 -20.82
N ARG A 230 23.44 -6.25 -19.97
CA ARG A 230 24.85 -6.09 -19.60
C ARG A 230 25.81 -6.01 -20.79
N ASN A 231 25.55 -6.75 -21.88
CA ASN A 231 26.44 -6.78 -23.04
C ASN A 231 26.30 -5.56 -23.95
N THR A 232 25.25 -4.75 -23.74
CA THR A 232 24.90 -3.61 -24.60
C THR A 232 24.97 -2.26 -23.87
N THR A 233 25.28 -2.24 -22.56
CA THR A 233 25.29 -1.03 -21.75
C THR A 233 26.50 -0.93 -20.81
N ALA A 234 27.08 0.27 -20.66
CA ALA A 234 28.12 0.54 -19.67
C ALA A 234 27.50 1.10 -18.38
N CYS A 235 27.67 0.38 -17.26
CA CYS A 235 27.04 0.72 -15.97
C CYS A 235 27.98 1.18 -14.85
N GLY A 236 29.30 1.17 -15.03
CA GLY A 236 30.24 1.56 -13.97
C GLY A 236 29.95 0.82 -12.66
N ASP A 237 29.75 1.57 -11.56
CA ASP A 237 29.43 1.03 -10.23
C ASP A 237 27.93 0.85 -9.96
N VAL A 238 27.05 1.18 -10.91
CA VAL A 238 25.60 1.29 -10.71
C VAL A 238 24.86 0.13 -11.34
N TRP A 239 25.43 -1.06 -11.20
CA TRP A 239 24.78 -2.31 -11.58
C TRP A 239 23.53 -2.52 -10.73
N THR A 240 22.41 -2.64 -11.43
CA THR A 240 21.13 -3.13 -10.93
C THR A 240 20.90 -4.54 -11.49
N GLU A 241 19.92 -5.26 -10.96
CA GLU A 241 19.60 -6.61 -11.44
C GLU A 241 18.96 -6.60 -12.84
N TYR A 242 18.50 -5.44 -13.31
CA TYR A 242 18.01 -5.30 -14.68
C TYR A 242 19.06 -5.67 -15.72
N GLN A 243 20.34 -5.43 -15.44
CA GLN A 243 21.40 -5.74 -16.40
C GLN A 243 21.58 -7.26 -16.63
N GLU A 244 21.08 -8.10 -15.72
CA GLU A 244 21.09 -9.56 -15.88
C GLU A 244 19.90 -10.06 -16.73
N LEU A 245 18.92 -9.20 -17.03
CA LEU A 245 17.82 -9.53 -17.96
C LEU A 245 18.30 -9.53 -19.41
N THR A 246 17.63 -10.31 -20.23
CA THR A 246 17.74 -10.26 -21.70
C THR A 246 16.71 -9.29 -22.28
N TRP A 247 16.92 -8.86 -23.53
CA TRP A 247 15.89 -8.13 -24.28
C TRP A 247 14.59 -8.94 -24.45
N ASP A 248 14.73 -10.25 -24.59
CA ASP A 248 13.61 -11.19 -24.68
C ASP A 248 12.78 -11.16 -23.37
N ASP A 249 13.45 -11.05 -22.20
CA ASP A 249 12.77 -10.90 -20.90
C ASP A 249 11.97 -9.60 -20.79
N VAL A 250 12.55 -8.50 -21.29
CA VAL A 250 11.90 -7.18 -21.29
C VAL A 250 10.67 -7.18 -22.20
N GLU A 251 10.80 -7.75 -23.39
CA GLU A 251 9.67 -7.89 -24.33
C GLU A 251 8.59 -8.82 -23.78
N GLU A 252 8.98 -9.95 -23.15
CA GLU A 252 8.04 -10.87 -22.51
C GLU A 252 7.21 -10.15 -21.44
N ILE A 253 7.86 -9.42 -20.52
CA ILE A 253 7.16 -8.65 -19.48
C ILE A 253 6.23 -7.63 -20.13
N ALA A 254 6.70 -6.82 -21.08
CA ALA A 254 5.87 -5.80 -21.72
C ALA A 254 4.68 -6.40 -22.50
N SER A 255 4.85 -7.58 -23.10
CA SER A 255 3.83 -8.25 -23.92
C SER A 255 2.65 -8.82 -23.12
N ARG A 256 2.81 -9.00 -21.81
CA ARG A 256 1.71 -9.43 -20.93
C ARG A 256 0.64 -8.36 -20.76
N GLU A 257 0.97 -7.10 -21.08
CA GLU A 257 0.09 -5.92 -21.12
C GLU A 257 -0.60 -5.52 -19.80
N ILE A 258 -1.12 -6.44 -18.99
CA ILE A 258 -1.89 -6.17 -17.77
C ILE A 258 -1.37 -7.02 -16.62
N PHE A 259 -1.24 -6.41 -15.45
CA PHE A 259 -0.78 -7.03 -14.21
C PHE A 259 -1.73 -6.66 -13.07
N ASN A 260 -2.27 -7.68 -12.39
CA ASN A 260 -2.96 -7.52 -11.10
C ASN A 260 -1.96 -7.66 -9.94
N ALA A 261 -2.44 -7.59 -8.69
CA ALA A 261 -1.59 -7.70 -7.49
C ALA A 261 -0.73 -8.98 -7.42
N ASP A 262 -1.26 -10.13 -7.84
CA ASP A 262 -0.53 -11.40 -7.84
C ASP A 262 0.62 -11.35 -8.86
N ASP A 263 0.34 -10.79 -10.04
CA ASP A 263 1.34 -10.64 -11.11
C ASP A 263 2.49 -9.71 -10.72
N LEU A 264 2.25 -8.69 -9.87
CA LEU A 264 3.29 -7.78 -9.41
C LEU A 264 4.40 -8.51 -8.66
N VAL A 265 4.04 -9.44 -7.78
CA VAL A 265 5.00 -10.25 -7.01
C VAL A 265 5.83 -11.13 -7.95
N GLU A 266 5.18 -11.78 -8.93
CA GLU A 266 5.87 -12.61 -9.93
C GLU A 266 6.86 -11.81 -10.78
N VAL A 267 6.47 -10.61 -11.21
CA VAL A 267 7.38 -9.73 -11.95
C VAL A 267 8.58 -9.34 -11.11
N LEU A 268 8.40 -9.02 -9.83
CA LEU A 268 9.52 -8.69 -8.94
C LEU A 268 10.49 -9.85 -8.75
N ARG A 269 10.03 -11.12 -8.74
CA ARG A 269 10.94 -12.28 -8.73
C ARG A 269 11.84 -12.32 -9.96
N LYS A 270 11.31 -11.89 -11.11
CA LYS A 270 12.09 -11.83 -12.36
C LYS A 270 13.04 -10.63 -12.38
N VAL A 271 12.57 -9.43 -12.00
CA VAL A 271 13.35 -8.19 -12.17
C VAL A 271 14.22 -7.78 -10.97
N ALA A 272 13.97 -8.35 -9.80
CA ALA A 272 14.68 -8.07 -8.54
C ALA A 272 14.91 -9.36 -7.72
N PRO A 273 15.49 -10.42 -8.31
CA PRO A 273 15.56 -11.76 -7.70
C PRO A 273 16.30 -11.78 -6.34
N LYS A 274 17.36 -10.99 -6.15
CA LYS A 274 18.11 -10.93 -4.89
C LYS A 274 17.30 -10.24 -3.79
N LEU A 275 16.54 -9.20 -4.12
CA LEU A 275 15.62 -8.57 -3.16
C LEU A 275 14.54 -9.58 -2.76
N MET A 276 13.92 -10.24 -3.73
CA MET A 276 12.89 -11.23 -3.45
C MET A 276 13.42 -12.42 -2.64
N ALA A 277 14.63 -12.92 -2.94
CA ALA A 277 15.25 -14.01 -2.19
C ALA A 277 15.52 -13.65 -0.71
N ARG A 278 15.77 -12.38 -0.38
CA ARG A 278 15.94 -11.94 1.02
C ARG A 278 14.60 -11.65 1.73
N GLY A 279 13.61 -11.20 0.96
CA GLY A 279 12.35 -10.69 1.48
C GLY A 279 11.20 -11.69 1.52
N GLU A 280 11.21 -12.69 0.64
CA GLU A 280 10.63 -14.00 0.97
C GLU A 280 11.38 -14.52 2.23
N ASP A 281 11.19 -15.66 2.85
CA ASP A 281 11.59 -15.91 4.26
C ASP A 281 10.90 -14.99 5.31
N ASN A 282 10.65 -13.70 5.04
CA ASN A 282 10.14 -12.72 5.99
C ASN A 282 8.76 -12.15 5.64
N TRP A 283 8.34 -12.21 4.38
CA TRP A 283 7.08 -11.61 3.92
C TRP A 283 6.19 -12.60 3.18
N SER A 284 4.90 -12.37 3.27
CA SER A 284 3.88 -13.08 2.51
C SER A 284 2.81 -12.10 2.00
N PHE A 285 2.11 -12.50 0.93
CA PHE A 285 1.23 -11.61 0.16
C PHE A 285 -0.15 -12.21 -0.09
N ASN A 286 -0.41 -13.43 0.37
CA ASN A 286 -1.62 -14.18 0.07
C ASN A 286 -2.73 -13.91 1.09
N ILE A 287 -3.78 -14.74 1.04
CA ILE A 287 -4.87 -14.78 2.00
C ILE A 287 -4.87 -16.16 2.62
N ALA A 288 -5.02 -16.23 3.94
CA ALA A 288 -5.25 -17.50 4.62
C ALA A 288 -6.67 -18.01 4.39
N ASP A 289 -6.77 -19.27 3.97
CA ASP A 289 -8.04 -20.00 4.02
C ASP A 289 -8.48 -20.15 5.47
N ASP A 290 -7.57 -20.66 6.32
CA ASP A 290 -7.69 -20.73 7.77
C ASP A 290 -6.46 -20.10 8.45
N PRO A 291 -6.55 -18.87 8.99
CA PRO A 291 -5.43 -18.21 9.65
C PRO A 291 -5.02 -18.85 10.99
N SER A 292 -5.72 -19.90 11.45
CA SER A 292 -5.35 -20.68 12.64
C SER A 292 -4.35 -21.80 12.35
N ASP A 293 -4.09 -22.13 11.07
CA ASP A 293 -3.12 -23.16 10.69
C ASP A 293 -1.74 -22.91 11.31
N GLU A 294 -1.06 -23.98 11.72
CA GLU A 294 0.24 -23.94 12.40
C GLU A 294 1.32 -23.19 11.60
N LYS A 295 1.27 -23.25 10.25
CA LYS A 295 2.21 -22.53 9.39
C LYS A 295 2.19 -21.01 9.63
N TYR A 296 1.04 -20.44 10.01
CA TYR A 296 0.89 -19.01 10.29
C TYR A 296 1.48 -18.58 11.66
N GLN A 297 1.99 -19.53 12.44
CA GLN A 297 2.77 -19.26 13.64
C GLN A 297 4.22 -18.87 13.34
N HIS A 298 4.64 -18.83 12.07
CA HIS A 298 5.95 -18.36 11.67
C HIS A 298 5.97 -16.84 11.41
N TYR A 299 7.03 -16.15 11.83
CA TYR A 299 7.15 -14.68 11.75
C TYR A 299 6.99 -14.08 10.35
N ARG A 300 7.21 -14.90 9.31
CA ARG A 300 6.98 -14.58 7.89
C ARG A 300 5.57 -14.04 7.61
N TYR A 301 4.58 -14.52 8.35
CA TYR A 301 3.16 -14.22 8.09
C TYR A 301 2.61 -13.09 8.97
N TRP A 302 3.28 -12.74 10.07
CA TRP A 302 2.72 -11.86 11.10
C TRP A 302 2.53 -10.39 10.66
N ALA A 303 3.18 -9.98 9.57
CA ALA A 303 2.96 -8.67 8.96
C ALA A 303 1.92 -8.68 7.83
N ASN A 304 1.48 -9.86 7.38
CA ASN A 304 0.36 -9.99 6.46
C ASN A 304 -0.92 -10.26 7.26
N LEU A 305 -1.72 -9.23 7.39
CA LEU A 305 -2.94 -9.24 8.20
C LEU A 305 -4.11 -10.01 7.55
N LEU A 306 -3.90 -10.52 6.32
CA LEU A 306 -4.77 -11.50 5.68
C LEU A 306 -4.29 -12.94 5.91
N GLU A 307 -3.16 -13.14 6.58
CA GLU A 307 -2.58 -14.44 6.93
C GLU A 307 -2.26 -14.57 8.42
N THR A 308 -2.73 -13.62 9.23
CA THR A 308 -2.64 -13.69 10.68
C THR A 308 -3.91 -13.18 11.33
N THR A 309 -3.99 -13.32 12.64
CA THR A 309 -5.15 -12.97 13.45
C THR A 309 -4.83 -11.84 14.42
N LEU A 310 -5.82 -11.01 14.73
CA LEU A 310 -5.76 -10.19 15.94
C LEU A 310 -5.61 -11.09 17.17
N PRO A 311 -4.93 -10.61 18.22
CA PRO A 311 -4.72 -11.34 19.46
C PRO A 311 -6.04 -11.65 20.15
N ASN A 312 -6.05 -12.64 21.04
CA ASN A 312 -7.22 -12.97 21.85
C ASN A 312 -7.37 -11.99 23.02
N ALA A 313 -7.69 -10.73 22.71
CA ALA A 313 -7.77 -9.63 23.65
C ALA A 313 -9.10 -8.86 23.47
N PRO A 314 -10.22 -9.36 24.03
CA PRO A 314 -11.55 -8.79 23.79
C PRO A 314 -11.70 -7.34 24.27
N ASP A 315 -10.92 -6.91 25.26
CA ASP A 315 -10.96 -5.55 25.80
C ASP A 315 -9.99 -4.57 25.09
N MET A 316 -9.11 -5.08 24.22
CA MET A 316 -8.22 -4.24 23.41
C MET A 316 -9.01 -3.62 22.25
N GLU A 317 -8.88 -2.32 22.06
CA GLU A 317 -9.52 -1.61 20.94
C GLU A 317 -8.54 -1.38 19.78
N VAL A 318 -9.01 -1.58 18.55
CA VAL A 318 -8.22 -1.37 17.34
C VAL A 318 -8.81 -0.23 16.52
N TYR A 319 -8.02 0.80 16.26
CA TYR A 319 -8.45 1.96 15.49
C TYR A 319 -7.64 2.04 14.20
N CYS A 320 -8.35 2.27 13.09
CA CYS A 320 -7.78 2.65 11.80
C CYS A 320 -8.09 4.13 11.56
N LEU A 321 -7.07 4.97 11.76
CA LEU A 321 -7.15 6.44 11.70
C LEU A 321 -6.45 6.93 10.43
N TYR A 322 -7.14 7.51 9.46
CA TYR A 322 -6.48 7.93 8.20
C TYR A 322 -7.22 9.07 7.50
N GLY A 323 -6.50 9.77 6.63
CA GLY A 323 -7.03 10.88 5.87
C GLY A 323 -7.77 10.43 4.62
N VAL A 324 -8.72 11.24 4.18
CA VAL A 324 -9.49 11.04 2.95
C VAL A 324 -9.72 12.37 2.24
N GLY A 325 -10.10 12.30 0.97
CA GLY A 325 -10.30 13.43 0.07
C GLY A 325 -9.04 13.82 -0.70
N ILE A 326 -7.98 13.01 -0.68
CA ILE A 326 -6.71 13.29 -1.37
C ILE A 326 -6.47 12.26 -2.47
N PRO A 327 -6.23 12.68 -3.73
CA PRO A 327 -5.87 11.78 -4.81
C PRO A 327 -4.64 10.93 -4.46
N THR A 328 -4.83 9.61 -4.39
CA THR A 328 -3.83 8.65 -3.92
C THR A 328 -3.56 7.57 -4.97
N GLU A 329 -2.29 7.23 -5.18
CA GLU A 329 -1.84 6.35 -6.28
C GLU A 329 -2.45 4.93 -6.18
N ARG A 330 -3.11 4.45 -7.24
CA ARG A 330 -3.82 3.16 -7.27
C ARG A 330 -3.33 2.19 -8.33
N SER A 331 -3.00 2.69 -9.51
CA SER A 331 -2.43 1.89 -10.61
C SER A 331 -1.61 2.75 -11.57
N TYR A 332 -0.84 2.09 -12.43
CA TYR A 332 0.15 2.74 -13.28
C TYR A 332 0.08 2.26 -14.74
N ILE A 333 0.27 3.18 -15.67
CA ILE A 333 0.47 2.90 -17.08
C ILE A 333 1.97 3.03 -17.36
N TYR A 334 2.59 1.93 -17.75
CA TYR A 334 4.01 1.81 -18.07
C TYR A 334 4.25 1.75 -19.57
N LYS A 335 5.48 2.05 -19.97
CA LYS A 335 6.03 1.77 -21.28
C LYS A 335 7.46 1.27 -21.16
N VAL A 336 7.92 0.57 -22.19
CA VAL A 336 9.34 0.21 -22.31
C VAL A 336 10.13 1.48 -22.60
N SER A 337 11.20 1.70 -21.85
CA SER A 337 12.17 2.75 -22.11
C SER A 337 12.88 2.47 -23.44
N PRO A 338 13.03 3.45 -24.34
CA PRO A 338 13.86 3.28 -25.52
C PRO A 338 15.27 2.92 -25.07
N SER A 339 15.89 1.96 -25.76
CA SER A 339 17.27 1.54 -25.51
C SER A 339 18.17 2.77 -25.47
N ALA A 340 18.92 2.95 -24.38
CA ALA A 340 19.88 4.04 -24.23
C ALA A 340 21.31 3.48 -24.16
N ASP A 341 22.28 4.28 -24.59
CA ASP A 341 23.71 3.90 -24.63
C ASP A 341 24.32 3.69 -23.23
N ASN A 342 23.63 4.11 -22.16
CA ASN A 342 24.09 4.07 -20.77
C ASN A 342 23.11 3.33 -19.84
N CYS A 343 23.61 2.87 -18.69
CA CYS A 343 22.85 2.14 -17.65
C CYS A 343 21.43 2.67 -17.43
N TYR A 344 20.41 1.99 -17.96
CA TYR A 344 19.03 2.46 -17.91
C TYR A 344 18.08 1.40 -17.32
N ILE A 345 16.97 1.88 -16.77
CA ILE A 345 15.88 1.06 -16.26
C ILE A 345 14.91 0.81 -17.42
N PRO A 346 14.62 -0.46 -17.78
CA PRO A 346 13.89 -0.80 -19.01
C PRO A 346 12.41 -0.43 -18.96
N PHE A 347 11.86 -0.14 -17.78
CA PHE A 347 10.45 0.16 -17.57
C PHE A 347 10.29 1.54 -16.95
N ARG A 348 9.39 2.35 -17.50
CA ARG A 348 9.05 3.68 -16.96
C ARG A 348 7.57 3.97 -17.07
N ILE A 349 7.06 4.79 -16.17
CA ILE A 349 5.68 5.30 -16.22
C ILE A 349 5.51 6.11 -17.50
N ASP A 350 4.42 5.85 -18.24
CA ASP A 350 4.08 6.61 -19.43
C ASP A 350 3.40 7.91 -19.05
N THR A 351 4.20 8.94 -18.79
CA THR A 351 3.73 10.29 -18.46
C THR A 351 2.88 10.94 -19.56
N SER A 352 2.91 10.41 -20.79
CA SER A 352 2.03 10.89 -21.86
C SER A 352 0.58 10.43 -21.66
N ALA A 353 0.33 9.42 -20.82
CA ALA A 353 -0.99 8.91 -20.49
C ALA A 353 -1.69 9.81 -19.47
N ASP A 354 -2.38 10.81 -19.99
CA ASP A 354 -3.16 11.76 -19.20
C ASP A 354 -4.64 11.71 -19.64
N GLY A 355 -5.55 11.71 -18.67
CA GLY A 355 -6.99 11.73 -18.92
C GLY A 355 -7.60 13.13 -18.98
N GLY A 356 -6.79 14.18 -18.79
CA GLY A 356 -7.24 15.58 -18.68
C GLY A 356 -7.47 16.03 -17.22
N SER A 357 -7.81 17.31 -17.06
CA SER A 357 -7.89 17.99 -15.75
C SER A 357 -8.87 17.37 -14.76
N GLU A 358 -9.97 16.83 -15.27
CA GLU A 358 -11.07 16.23 -14.48
C GLU A 358 -11.02 14.70 -14.41
N ALA A 359 -10.00 14.07 -14.99
CA ALA A 359 -9.86 12.62 -14.94
C ALA A 359 -8.95 12.18 -13.81
N CYS A 360 -9.15 10.93 -13.39
CA CYS A 360 -8.37 10.33 -12.31
C CYS A 360 -7.04 9.74 -12.82
N LEU A 361 -6.80 9.81 -14.12
CA LEU A 361 -5.54 9.49 -14.77
C LEU A 361 -4.73 10.77 -14.97
N LYS A 362 -3.59 10.89 -14.30
CA LYS A 362 -2.65 12.01 -14.48
C LYS A 362 -1.23 11.49 -14.63
N GLY A 363 -0.57 11.84 -15.74
CA GLY A 363 0.83 11.49 -15.99
C GLY A 363 1.17 10.00 -15.86
N GLY A 364 0.29 9.11 -16.34
CA GLY A 364 0.45 7.66 -16.28
C GLY A 364 0.12 7.03 -14.93
N VAL A 365 -0.41 7.80 -13.98
CA VAL A 365 -0.83 7.32 -12.67
C VAL A 365 -2.33 7.50 -12.52
N GLN A 366 -3.01 6.41 -12.15
CA GLN A 366 -4.43 6.41 -11.83
C GLN A 366 -4.63 6.59 -10.32
N PHE A 367 -5.53 7.49 -9.93
CA PHE A 367 -5.76 7.87 -8.54
C PHE A 367 -7.13 7.40 -8.00
N VAL A 368 -7.18 7.10 -6.70
CA VAL A 368 -8.39 6.86 -5.89
C VAL A 368 -8.37 7.72 -4.63
N ASP A 369 -9.41 7.62 -3.80
CA ASP A 369 -9.45 8.30 -2.50
C ASP A 369 -8.45 7.71 -1.51
N GLY A 370 -7.87 8.56 -0.68
CA GLY A 370 -6.88 8.20 0.34
C GLY A 370 -6.20 9.41 0.95
N ASP A 371 -4.99 9.19 1.45
CA ASP A 371 -4.22 10.18 2.22
C ASP A 371 -2.98 10.72 1.49
N GLU A 372 -2.92 10.62 0.15
CA GLU A 372 -1.76 10.87 -0.74
C GLU A 372 -0.84 9.65 -0.92
N THR A 373 -0.72 8.78 0.08
CA THR A 373 0.21 7.64 0.07
C THR A 373 -0.51 6.30 0.11
N VAL A 374 -1.49 6.16 1.00
CA VAL A 374 -2.23 4.94 1.30
C VAL A 374 -3.66 5.09 0.80
N PRO A 375 -4.10 4.25 -0.15
CA PRO A 375 -5.50 4.23 -0.58
C PRO A 375 -6.42 3.96 0.62
N ALA A 376 -7.58 4.64 0.69
CA ALA A 376 -8.53 4.46 1.79
C ALA A 376 -8.98 2.99 1.94
N LEU A 377 -9.06 2.24 0.83
CA LEU A 377 -9.27 0.79 0.87
C LEU A 377 -8.21 0.07 1.72
N SER A 378 -6.93 0.36 1.49
CA SER A 378 -5.81 -0.26 2.19
C SER A 378 -5.76 0.13 3.67
N ALA A 379 -6.10 1.37 4.00
CA ALA A 379 -6.09 1.87 5.37
C ALA A 379 -7.32 1.43 6.19
N GLY A 380 -8.47 1.24 5.56
CA GLY A 380 -9.75 1.06 6.25
C GLY A 380 -10.34 -0.35 6.21
N TYR A 381 -10.07 -1.14 5.16
CA TYR A 381 -10.82 -2.37 4.89
C TYR A 381 -10.79 -3.35 6.07
N LEU A 382 -9.62 -3.61 6.65
CA LEU A 382 -9.49 -4.56 7.75
C LEU A 382 -10.32 -4.17 8.98
N CYS A 383 -10.22 -2.91 9.45
CA CYS A 383 -11.06 -2.45 10.57
C CYS A 383 -12.55 -2.45 10.25
N HIS A 384 -12.93 -2.23 8.98
CA HIS A 384 -14.32 -2.14 8.56
C HIS A 384 -15.01 -3.50 8.47
N ALA A 385 -14.32 -4.52 7.96
CA ALA A 385 -14.92 -5.83 7.65
C ALA A 385 -14.17 -7.00 8.32
N PRO A 386 -12.95 -7.41 7.91
CA PRO A 386 -12.24 -8.54 8.53
C PRO A 386 -12.08 -8.49 10.04
N TRP A 387 -11.95 -7.33 10.67
CA TRP A 387 -11.81 -7.21 12.12
C TRP A 387 -13.10 -6.82 12.84
N LYS A 388 -14.20 -6.63 12.12
CA LYS A 388 -15.46 -6.21 12.71
C LYS A 388 -16.15 -7.37 13.43
N GLY A 389 -16.17 -7.32 14.75
CA GLY A 389 -16.72 -8.40 15.58
C GLY A 389 -15.87 -9.66 15.54
N LYS A 390 -16.47 -10.83 15.79
CA LYS A 390 -15.77 -12.12 15.74
C LYS A 390 -15.76 -12.67 14.32
N THR A 391 -14.56 -12.82 13.77
CA THR A 391 -14.28 -13.39 12.44
C THR A 391 -13.08 -14.32 12.54
N LYS A 392 -12.71 -15.01 11.45
CA LYS A 392 -11.46 -15.78 11.42
C LYS A 392 -10.21 -14.92 11.61
N PHE A 393 -10.26 -13.63 11.27
CA PHE A 393 -9.15 -12.68 11.43
C PHE A 393 -9.18 -11.93 12.78
N ASN A 394 -10.30 -11.94 13.49
CA ASN A 394 -10.46 -11.37 14.83
C ASN A 394 -11.15 -12.38 15.78
N PRO A 395 -10.43 -13.45 16.19
CA PRO A 395 -11.02 -14.51 17.01
C PRO A 395 -11.40 -14.03 18.42
N GLY A 396 -10.63 -13.08 18.97
CA GLY A 396 -10.92 -12.47 20.28
C GLY A 396 -12.15 -11.56 20.27
N GLY A 397 -12.53 -11.04 19.10
CA GLY A 397 -13.63 -10.09 18.96
C GLY A 397 -13.30 -8.71 19.51
N SER A 398 -12.02 -8.31 19.47
CA SER A 398 -11.56 -6.97 19.83
C SER A 398 -12.37 -5.90 19.06
N PRO A 399 -12.92 -4.87 19.72
CA PRO A 399 -13.63 -3.80 19.03
C PRO A 399 -12.74 -3.11 17.99
N SER A 400 -13.27 -2.91 16.78
CA SER A 400 -12.58 -2.22 15.69
C SER A 400 -13.33 -0.96 15.23
N TYR A 401 -12.60 0.12 15.02
CA TYR A 401 -13.16 1.41 14.62
C TYR A 401 -12.40 2.01 13.44
N VAL A 402 -13.14 2.45 12.43
CA VAL A 402 -12.63 3.26 11.32
C VAL A 402 -12.92 4.73 11.63
N ARG A 403 -11.89 5.57 11.63
CA ARG A 403 -12.05 7.03 11.75
C ARG A 403 -11.31 7.73 10.64
N GLU A 404 -12.07 8.27 9.71
CA GLU A 404 -11.58 9.06 8.61
C GLU A 404 -11.51 10.54 8.97
N TYR A 405 -10.53 11.24 8.42
CA TYR A 405 -10.31 12.68 8.59
C TYR A 405 -10.31 13.34 7.22
N LYS A 406 -11.34 14.14 6.93
CA LYS A 406 -11.40 14.88 5.66
C LYS A 406 -10.24 15.86 5.58
N HIS A 407 -9.50 15.81 4.48
CA HIS A 407 -8.49 16.80 4.19
C HIS A 407 -9.13 18.16 3.93
N ALA A 408 -8.75 19.17 4.71
CA ALA A 408 -8.95 20.57 4.39
C ALA A 408 -7.56 21.24 4.26
N PRO A 409 -7.19 21.75 3.08
CA PRO A 409 -5.91 22.41 2.89
C PRO A 409 -5.86 23.70 3.73
N PRO A 410 -4.68 24.10 4.24
CA PRO A 410 -4.54 25.34 4.99
C PRO A 410 -5.00 26.55 4.17
N SER A 411 -5.73 27.45 4.83
CA SER A 411 -6.34 28.64 4.23
C SER A 411 -5.29 29.66 3.80
N ASN A 412 -4.09 29.61 4.39
CA ASN A 412 -2.97 30.50 4.14
C ASN A 412 -1.62 29.86 4.54
N LEU A 413 -0.51 30.41 4.05
CA LEU A 413 0.86 29.90 4.28
C LEU A 413 1.30 29.97 5.76
N LEU A 414 0.62 30.75 6.60
CA LEU A 414 0.94 30.92 8.03
C LEU A 414 0.39 29.77 8.89
N GLU A 415 -0.58 29.00 8.40
CA GLU A 415 -1.14 27.81 9.09
C GLU A 415 -0.20 26.59 9.07
N GLY A 416 0.98 26.69 8.44
CA GLY A 416 1.96 25.61 8.39
C GLY A 416 1.39 24.34 7.74
N ARG A 417 1.48 23.20 8.42
CA ARG A 417 1.01 21.88 7.92
C ARG A 417 -0.51 21.71 7.88
N GLY A 418 -1.28 22.73 8.25
CA GLY A 418 -2.75 22.72 8.27
C GLY A 418 -3.32 21.90 9.43
N THR A 419 -4.08 22.53 10.32
CA THR A 419 -4.69 21.88 11.49
C THR A 419 -5.77 20.85 11.14
N GLN A 420 -6.16 20.78 9.87
CA GLN A 420 -7.17 19.86 9.32
C GLN A 420 -6.64 19.05 8.13
N SER A 421 -5.31 18.95 7.98
CA SER A 421 -4.73 18.15 6.90
C SER A 421 -5.06 16.67 7.11
N GLY A 422 -5.50 16.01 6.04
CA GLY A 422 -5.59 14.56 5.93
C GLY A 422 -4.38 13.93 5.23
N ALA A 423 -3.34 14.70 4.88
CA ALA A 423 -2.20 14.14 4.15
C ALA A 423 -1.40 13.18 5.04
N HIS A 424 -0.81 12.14 4.44
CA HIS A 424 -0.25 10.97 5.11
C HIS A 424 0.62 11.27 6.34
N VAL A 425 1.46 12.30 6.26
CA VAL A 425 2.34 12.75 7.35
C VAL A 425 1.69 13.87 8.17
N ASP A 426 1.05 14.82 7.51
CA ASP A 426 0.52 16.03 8.15
C ASP A 426 -0.75 15.78 8.97
N ILE A 427 -1.41 14.63 8.77
CA ILE A 427 -2.53 14.17 9.61
C ILE A 427 -2.16 14.06 11.09
N MET A 428 -0.87 13.87 11.43
CA MET A 428 -0.42 13.89 12.83
C MET A 428 -0.61 15.27 13.50
N GLY A 429 -0.74 16.34 12.71
CA GLY A 429 -1.11 17.68 13.17
C GLY A 429 -2.61 17.95 13.14
N ASN A 430 -3.44 16.99 12.73
CA ASN A 430 -4.88 17.16 12.63
C ASN A 430 -5.53 17.22 14.02
N PHE A 431 -6.22 18.32 14.32
CA PHE A 431 -6.77 18.55 15.67
C PHE A 431 -7.76 17.47 16.10
N ALA A 432 -8.60 16.98 15.17
CA ALA A 432 -9.61 15.96 15.48
C ALA A 432 -8.94 14.60 15.74
N LEU A 433 -7.84 14.31 15.05
CA LEU A 433 -7.07 13.08 15.27
C LEU A 433 -6.38 13.13 16.64
N ILE A 434 -5.76 14.26 16.96
CA ILE A 434 -5.11 14.47 18.24
C ILE A 434 -6.15 14.37 19.37
N GLU A 435 -7.33 14.99 19.19
CA GLU A 435 -8.44 14.91 20.15
C GLU A 435 -8.89 13.45 20.40
N ASP A 436 -9.09 12.67 19.33
CA ASP A 436 -9.47 11.26 19.43
C ASP A 436 -8.41 10.44 20.20
N ILE A 437 -7.11 10.66 19.91
CA ILE A 437 -6.00 10.02 20.62
C ILE A 437 -5.98 10.40 22.10
N LEU A 438 -6.11 11.70 22.43
CA LEU A 438 -6.06 12.18 23.80
C LEU A 438 -7.24 11.66 24.63
N LYS A 439 -8.43 11.59 24.05
CA LYS A 439 -9.62 11.02 24.69
C LYS A 439 -9.43 9.55 25.04
N VAL A 440 -8.95 8.73 24.09
CA VAL A 440 -8.67 7.30 24.34
C VAL A 440 -7.55 7.13 25.36
N ALA A 441 -6.49 7.94 25.29
CA ALA A 441 -5.41 7.95 26.28
C ALA A 441 -5.89 8.35 27.68
N ALA A 442 -6.94 9.15 27.79
CA ALA A 442 -7.60 9.51 29.04
C ALA A 442 -8.60 8.45 29.55
N GLY A 443 -8.74 7.32 28.85
CA GLY A 443 -9.59 6.19 29.26
C GLY A 443 -10.95 6.10 28.57
N MET A 444 -11.25 6.98 27.62
CA MET A 444 -12.48 6.87 26.82
C MET A 444 -12.41 5.67 25.88
N THR A 445 -13.57 5.06 25.61
CA THR A 445 -13.72 3.98 24.63
C THR A 445 -13.99 4.52 23.23
N GLY A 446 -13.97 3.63 22.23
CA GLY A 446 -14.29 3.99 20.85
C GLY A 446 -15.72 4.50 20.70
N GLU A 447 -16.66 3.95 21.47
CA GLU A 447 -18.05 4.43 21.54
C GLU A 447 -18.13 5.83 22.15
N ASP A 448 -17.37 6.12 23.21
CA ASP A 448 -17.36 7.44 23.85
C ASP A 448 -16.83 8.55 22.92
N ILE A 449 -15.93 8.22 21.97
CA ILE A 449 -15.44 9.16 20.95
C ILE A 449 -16.31 9.17 19.67
N GLY A 450 -17.47 8.51 19.69
CA GLY A 450 -18.46 8.52 18.61
C GLY A 450 -18.34 7.39 17.59
N GLY A 451 -17.59 6.33 17.90
CA GLY A 451 -17.51 5.11 17.09
C GLY A 451 -16.89 5.30 15.70
N ASN A 452 -17.52 4.69 14.69
CA ASN A 452 -17.04 4.74 13.31
C ASN A 452 -17.38 6.07 12.62
N ARG A 453 -16.38 6.72 12.00
CA ARG A 453 -16.53 7.91 11.15
C ARG A 453 -15.98 7.60 9.76
N ILE A 454 -16.86 7.47 8.76
CA ILE A 454 -16.54 7.10 7.37
C ILE A 454 -17.19 8.11 6.43
N PHE A 455 -16.39 8.74 5.59
CA PHE A 455 -16.76 9.72 4.55
C PHE A 455 -16.49 9.21 3.13
N SER A 456 -15.51 8.33 2.95
CA SER A 456 -15.17 7.68 1.70
C SER A 456 -16.19 6.61 1.31
N ASP A 457 -16.06 6.08 0.10
CA ASP A 457 -16.88 4.96 -0.40
C ASP A 457 -16.41 3.59 0.13
N LEU A 458 -15.59 3.55 1.19
CA LEU A 458 -15.03 2.32 1.77
C LEU A 458 -16.10 1.24 2.02
N ARG A 459 -17.30 1.61 2.47
CA ARG A 459 -18.41 0.67 2.71
C ARG A 459 -18.78 -0.08 1.43
N VAL A 460 -18.97 0.67 0.34
CA VAL A 460 -19.31 0.13 -0.98
C VAL A 460 -18.18 -0.73 -1.52
N TRP A 461 -16.93 -0.27 -1.39
CA TRP A 461 -15.77 -1.03 -1.86
C TRP A 461 -15.59 -2.33 -1.08
N SER A 462 -15.83 -2.31 0.24
CA SER A 462 -15.72 -3.50 1.09
C SER A 462 -16.76 -4.57 0.73
N GLU A 463 -18.00 -4.18 0.39
CA GLU A 463 -19.07 -5.11 -0.03
C GLU A 463 -18.78 -5.81 -1.37
N ARG A 464 -17.97 -5.18 -2.23
CA ARG A 464 -17.55 -5.74 -3.52
C ARG A 464 -16.49 -6.82 -3.35
N ILE A 465 -15.65 -6.73 -2.32
CA ILE A 465 -14.63 -7.74 -2.03
C ILE A 465 -15.28 -9.04 -1.56
N LYS A 466 -15.01 -10.14 -2.26
CA LYS A 466 -15.55 -11.47 -1.94
C LYS A 466 -14.58 -12.28 -1.08
N LEU A 467 -14.30 -11.77 0.12
CA LEU A 467 -13.50 -12.45 1.13
C LEU A 467 -14.43 -13.18 2.12
N LYS A 468 -14.18 -14.48 2.35
CA LYS A 468 -14.89 -15.25 3.37
C LYS A 468 -14.32 -14.91 4.76
N LEU A 469 -15.16 -14.35 5.64
CA LEU A 469 -14.81 -13.92 7.00
C LEU A 469 -15.06 -14.99 8.07
#